data_AF-A0A7I9ZQY2-F1
#
_entry.id   AF-A0A7I9ZQY2-F1
#
_cell.length_a   1.000
_cell.length_b   1.000
_cell.length_c   1.000
_cell.angle_alpha   90.00
_cell.angle_beta   90.00
_cell.angle_gamma   90.00
#
_symmetry.space_group_name_H-M   'P 1'
#
loop_
_entity.id
_entity.type
_entity.pdbx_description
1 polymer ?
#
loop_
_entity_poly.entity_id
_entity_poly.type
_entity_poly.pdbx_seq_one_letter_code
_entity_poly.pdbx_strand_id
1 'polypeptide(L)'
;MGRDIDAGQATAVLNVVAALAASYTRGRGFVDGVPTADLRAVILTASARLIADPSQITDEQTMGPFRVTYSANHAAQWSTSELHVLNRYRERAR
;
A
#
# COMPACT_ATOMS: atom_id res chain seq x y z
N MET A 1 -17.89 11.10 2.26
CA MET A 1 -18.39 11.35 0.89
C MET A 1 -17.27 10.96 -0.06
N GLY A 2 -17.54 10.12 -1.06
CA GLY A 2 -16.51 9.63 -1.99
C GLY A 2 -15.96 10.77 -2.82
N ARG A 3 -14.64 10.98 -2.75
CA ARG A 3 -13.93 11.94 -3.60
C ARG A 3 -13.84 11.34 -5.01
N ASP A 4 -14.09 12.14 -6.04
CA ASP A 4 -13.82 11.72 -7.42
C ASP A 4 -12.32 11.46 -7.57
N ILE A 5 -11.97 10.23 -7.96
CA ILE A 5 -10.59 9.83 -8.20
C ILE A 5 -10.28 10.08 -9.67
N ASP A 6 -9.38 11.02 -9.93
CA ASP A 6 -8.86 11.25 -11.28
C ASP A 6 -8.00 10.06 -11.74
N ALA A 7 -8.06 9.77 -13.04
CA ALA A 7 -7.27 8.70 -13.65
C ALA A 7 -5.76 8.95 -13.49
N GLY A 8 -5.31 10.20 -13.57
CA GLY A 8 -3.91 10.58 -13.35
C GLY A 8 -3.46 10.30 -11.91
N GLN A 9 -4.32 10.57 -10.93
CA GLN A 9 -4.06 10.23 -9.53
C GLN A 9 -3.93 8.72 -9.33
N ALA A 10 -4.84 7.92 -9.91
CA ALA A 10 -4.78 6.47 -9.80
C ALA A 10 -3.48 5.89 -10.40
N THR A 11 -3.06 6.39 -11.56
CA THR A 11 -1.77 6.01 -12.17
C THR A 11 -0.58 6.40 -11.31
N ALA A 12 -0.58 7.61 -10.73
CA ALA A 12 0.49 8.06 -9.85
C ALA A 12 0.65 7.14 -8.62
N VAL A 13 -0.46 6.77 -7.99
CA VAL A 13 -0.44 5.85 -6.83
C VAL A 13 0.08 4.47 -7.22
N LEU A 14 -0.41 3.91 -8.34
CA LEU A 14 0.07 2.61 -8.82
C LEU A 14 1.58 2.61 -9.05
N ASN A 15 2.12 3.68 -9.64
CA ASN A 15 3.56 3.82 -9.89
C ASN A 15 4.37 3.90 -8.59
N VAL A 16 3.89 4.68 -7.60
CA VAL A 16 4.55 4.79 -6.29
C VAL A 16 4.57 3.43 -5.59
N VAL A 17 3.43 2.75 -5.52
CA VAL A 17 3.32 1.45 -4.84
C VAL A 17 4.13 0.37 -5.57
N ALA A 18 4.17 0.39 -6.91
CA ALA A 18 5.03 -0.51 -7.69
C ALA A 18 6.51 -0.28 -7.39
N ALA A 19 6.96 0.97 -7.29
CA ALA A 19 8.34 1.29 -6.92
C ALA A 19 8.70 0.83 -5.49
N LEU A 20 7.77 0.97 -4.54
CA LEU A 20 7.93 0.45 -3.17
C LEU A 20 7.99 -1.08 -3.12
N ALA A 21 7.16 -1.77 -3.91
CA ALA A 21 7.21 -3.23 -4.00
C ALA A 21 8.51 -3.72 -4.65
N ALA A 22 8.97 -3.05 -5.72
CA ALA A 22 10.24 -3.35 -6.37
C ALA A 22 11.43 -3.14 -5.43
N SER A 23 11.45 -2.06 -4.64
CA SER A 23 12.51 -1.82 -3.67
C SER A 23 12.51 -2.86 -2.55
N TYR A 24 11.33 -3.23 -2.04
CA TYR A 24 11.18 -4.26 -1.00
C TYR A 24 11.71 -5.63 -1.43
N THR A 25 11.44 -6.00 -2.68
CA THR A 25 11.82 -7.30 -3.27
C THR A 25 13.19 -7.28 -3.94
N ARG A 26 13.89 -6.13 -3.96
CA ARG A 26 15.13 -5.91 -4.72
C ARG A 26 14.96 -6.25 -6.22
N GLY A 27 13.81 -5.94 -6.78
CA GLY A 27 13.45 -6.23 -8.16
C GLY A 27 13.07 -7.69 -8.45
N ARG A 28 13.13 -8.61 -7.47
CA ARG A 28 12.69 -9.99 -7.68
C ARG A 28 11.18 -10.06 -7.89
N GLY A 29 10.76 -10.82 -8.91
CA GLY A 29 9.34 -10.90 -9.30
C GLY A 29 8.91 -9.78 -10.27
N PHE A 30 9.83 -8.93 -10.72
CA PHE A 30 9.66 -8.00 -11.82
C PHE A 30 10.50 -8.46 -13.02
N VAL A 31 9.91 -8.50 -14.21
CA VAL A 31 10.60 -8.80 -15.48
C VAL A 31 10.37 -7.61 -16.40
N ASP A 32 11.44 -6.96 -16.85
CA ASP A 32 11.37 -5.74 -17.68
C ASP A 32 10.47 -4.64 -17.06
N GLY A 33 10.51 -4.52 -15.73
CA GLY A 33 9.66 -3.58 -14.97
C GLY A 33 8.21 -4.04 -14.77
N VAL A 34 7.83 -5.20 -15.30
CA VAL A 34 6.47 -5.75 -15.19
C VAL A 34 6.38 -6.70 -13.98
N PRO A 35 5.49 -6.45 -13.02
CA PRO A 35 5.29 -7.35 -11.89
C PRO A 35 4.55 -8.64 -12.30
N THR A 36 4.96 -9.74 -11.68
CA THR A 36 4.22 -11.02 -11.62
C THR A 36 2.81 -10.84 -11.06
N ALA A 37 1.91 -11.79 -11.36
CA ALA A 37 0.48 -11.66 -11.09
C ALA A 37 0.16 -11.46 -9.59
N ASP A 38 0.89 -12.13 -8.70
CA ASP A 38 0.74 -12.00 -7.25
C ASP A 38 1.29 -10.66 -6.74
N LEU A 39 2.44 -10.18 -7.23
CA LEU A 39 2.92 -8.83 -6.92
C LEU A 39 1.97 -7.74 -7.45
N ARG A 40 1.36 -7.95 -8.62
CA ARG A 40 0.35 -7.04 -9.17
C ARG A 40 -0.88 -6.96 -8.27
N ALA A 41 -1.32 -8.08 -7.71
CA ALA A 41 -2.42 -8.10 -6.75
C ALA A 41 -2.07 -7.27 -5.50
N VAL A 42 -0.87 -7.44 -4.94
CA VAL A 42 -0.38 -6.65 -3.80
C VAL A 42 -0.35 -5.15 -4.12
N ILE A 43 0.20 -4.78 -5.28
CA ILE A 43 0.29 -3.39 -5.71
C ILE A 43 -1.12 -2.80 -5.83
N LEU A 44 -2.06 -3.53 -6.41
CA LEU A 44 -3.45 -3.07 -6.57
C LEU A 44 -4.14 -2.90 -5.21
N THR A 45 -4.04 -3.86 -4.30
CA THR A 45 -4.71 -3.78 -2.99
C THR A 45 -4.14 -2.66 -2.12
N ALA A 46 -2.82 -2.48 -2.13
CA ALA A 46 -2.17 -1.39 -1.41
C ALA A 46 -2.53 -0.02 -2.03
N SER A 47 -2.54 0.07 -3.36
CA SER A 47 -2.96 1.29 -4.07
C SER A 47 -4.41 1.66 -3.75
N ALA A 48 -5.31 0.68 -3.72
CA ALA A 48 -6.71 0.90 -3.37
C ALA A 48 -6.87 1.47 -1.96
N ARG A 49 -6.10 0.97 -0.97
CA ARG A 49 -6.11 1.52 0.39
C ARG A 49 -5.57 2.94 0.44
N LEU A 50 -4.46 3.21 -0.25
CA LEU A 50 -3.86 4.55 -0.27
C LEU A 50 -4.76 5.57 -0.98
N ILE A 51 -5.49 5.17 -2.02
CA ILE A 51 -6.48 6.03 -2.68
C ILE A 51 -7.70 6.29 -1.77
N ALA A 52 -8.12 5.29 -0.99
CA ALA A 52 -9.23 5.42 -0.06
C ALA A 52 -8.90 6.38 1.10
N ASP A 53 -7.66 6.38 1.59
CA ASP A 53 -7.18 7.31 2.61
C ASP A 53 -5.80 7.89 2.25
N PRO A 54 -5.76 8.93 1.39
CA PRO A 54 -4.52 9.56 0.97
C PRO A 54 -3.92 10.47 2.04
N SER A 55 -4.71 10.84 3.07
CA SER A 55 -4.25 11.76 4.10
C SER A 55 -3.16 11.16 4.96
N GLN A 56 -3.22 9.85 5.20
CA GLN A 56 -2.33 9.12 6.10
C GLN A 56 -2.31 9.70 7.53
N ILE A 57 -3.36 10.42 7.92
CA ILE A 57 -3.47 11.04 9.25
C ILE A 57 -4.26 10.10 10.15
N THR A 58 -3.68 9.74 11.29
CA THR A 58 -4.45 9.10 12.36
C THR A 58 -5.23 10.18 13.11
N ASP A 59 -6.57 10.13 13.02
CA ASP A 59 -7.45 11.02 13.77
C ASP A 59 -7.92 10.32 15.05
N GLU A 60 -7.84 11.04 16.17
CA GLU A 60 -8.25 10.53 17.47
C GLU A 60 -9.24 11.50 18.10
N GLN A 61 -10.46 11.02 18.30
CA GLN A 61 -11.53 11.78 18.92
C GLN A 61 -11.76 11.22 20.32
N THR A 62 -11.58 12.06 21.34
CA THR A 62 -11.82 11.72 22.75
C THR A 62 -12.97 12.56 23.29
N MET A 63 -14.00 11.92 23.83
CA MET A 63 -15.11 12.58 24.53
C MET A 63 -15.31 11.93 25.89
N GLY A 64 -14.74 12.54 26.94
CA GLY A 64 -14.74 11.96 28.29
C GLY A 64 -14.00 10.62 28.32
N PRO A 65 -14.59 9.53 28.85
CA PRO A 65 -13.95 8.21 28.87
C PRO A 65 -14.00 7.48 27.51
N PHE A 66 -14.74 7.99 26.53
CA PHE A 66 -14.83 7.36 25.21
C PHE A 66 -13.75 7.89 24.28
N ARG A 67 -13.09 6.96 23.59
CA ARG A 67 -12.06 7.24 22.58
C ARG A 67 -12.38 6.47 21.31
N VAL A 68 -12.34 7.17 20.18
CA VAL A 68 -12.39 6.57 18.84
C VAL A 68 -11.12 6.98 18.10
N THR A 69 -10.43 5.98 17.54
CA THR A 69 -9.21 6.20 16.77
C THR A 69 -9.45 5.72 15.34
N TYR A 70 -9.34 6.63 14.38
CA TYR A 70 -9.29 6.35 12.96
C TYR A 70 -7.82 6.32 12.56
N SER A 71 -7.20 5.14 12.57
CA SER A 71 -5.79 5.01 12.23
C SER A 71 -5.62 4.90 10.72
N ALA A 72 -4.73 5.71 10.13
CA ALA A 72 -4.34 5.60 8.73
C ALA A 72 -3.06 4.78 8.52
N ASN A 73 -2.57 4.10 9.57
CA ASN A 73 -1.28 3.38 9.55
C ASN A 73 -1.17 2.35 8.42
N HIS A 74 -2.29 1.85 7.91
CA HIS A 74 -2.37 0.84 6.85
C HIS A 74 -2.32 1.40 5.41
N ALA A 75 -2.35 2.73 5.23
CA ALA A 75 -2.21 3.36 3.92
C ALA A 75 -0.75 3.45 3.46
N ALA A 76 0.18 3.65 4.42
CA ALA A 76 1.63 3.71 4.16
C ALA A 76 2.37 2.38 4.40
N GLN A 77 1.72 1.44 5.10
CA GLN A 77 2.32 0.16 5.48
C GLN A 77 1.73 -0.99 4.67
N TRP A 78 2.56 -2.01 4.46
CA TRP A 78 2.10 -3.30 3.93
C TRP A 78 1.23 -4.01 4.96
N SER A 79 0.08 -4.52 4.52
CA SER A 79 -0.72 -5.44 5.33
C SER A 79 -0.01 -6.79 5.49
N THR A 80 -0.40 -7.57 6.49
CA THR A 80 0.21 -8.89 6.73
C THR A 80 0.05 -9.84 5.53
N SER A 81 -1.09 -9.80 4.83
CA SER A 81 -1.33 -10.60 3.62
C SER A 81 -0.42 -10.18 2.47
N GLU A 82 -0.23 -8.88 2.27
CA GLU A 82 0.70 -8.36 1.25
C GLU A 82 2.15 -8.69 1.59
N LEU A 83 2.53 -8.56 2.86
CA LEU A 83 3.83 -9.01 3.34
C LEU A 83 4.06 -10.50 3.10
N HIS A 84 3.03 -11.33 3.23
CA HIS A 84 3.16 -12.76 2.96
C HIS A 84 3.62 -13.04 1.51
N VAL A 85 3.05 -12.31 0.55
CA VAL A 85 3.45 -12.38 -0.86
C VAL A 85 4.82 -11.73 -1.07
N LEU A 86 5.03 -10.52 -0.59
CA LEU A 86 6.29 -9.79 -0.78
C LEU A 86 7.51 -10.52 -0.19
N ASN A 87 7.33 -11.17 0.98
CA ASN A 87 8.39 -11.94 1.62
C ASN A 87 8.80 -13.18 0.83
N ARG A 88 7.96 -13.70 -0.06
CA ARG A 88 8.33 -14.79 -0.97
C ARG A 88 9.42 -14.38 -1.96
N TYR A 89 9.40 -13.12 -2.38
CA TYR A 89 10.36 -12.54 -3.33
C TYR A 89 11.54 -11.87 -2.64
N ARG A 90 11.40 -11.53 -1.35
CA ARG A 90 12.45 -10.86 -0.58
C ARG A 90 13.60 -11.82 -0.28
N GLU A 91 14.82 -11.37 -0.58
CA GLU A 91 16.03 -11.98 -0.07
C GLU A 91 16.29 -11.48 1.36
N ARG A 92 16.38 -12.41 2.31
CA ARG A 92 16.77 -12.07 3.68
C ARG A 92 18.24 -11.64 3.67
N ALA A 93 18.56 -10.58 4.40
CA ALA A 93 19.94 -10.19 4.61
C ALA A 93 20.69 -11.38 5.23
N ARG A 94 21.84 -11.73 4.64
CA ARG A 94 22.79 -12.68 5.21
C ARG A 94 23.67 -11.97 6.22
#